data_AF-A0A1I6AL07-F1
#
_entry.id   AF-A0A1I6AL07-F1
#
_cell.length_a   1.000
_cell.length_b   1.000
_cell.length_c   1.000
_cell.angle_alpha   90.00
_cell.angle_beta   90.00
_cell.angle_gamma   90.00
#
_symmetry.space_group_name_H-M   'P 1'
#
loop_
_entity.id
_entity.type
_entity.pdbx_description
1 polymer ?
#
loop_
_entity_poly.entity_id
_entity_poly.type
_entity_poly.pdbx_seq_one_letter_code
_entity_poly.pdbx_strand_id
1 'polypeptide(L)' 'MTDLTTASEYACPECVAMGDDWVHLRVCQECGHVGCCDNSKNMHATKHFQGTQHPVIASAEPSEKWLWCYVDEEMAEY' A
#
# COMPACT_ATOMS: atom_id res chain seq x y z
N MET A 1 6.06 -20.76 -6.20
CA MET A 1 5.23 -20.20 -5.12
C MET A 1 5.59 -18.74 -5.09
N THR A 2 4.70 -17.88 -5.56
CA THR A 2 4.95 -16.43 -5.58
C THR A 2 4.54 -15.92 -4.21
N ASP A 3 5.50 -15.75 -3.32
CA ASP A 3 5.28 -15.21 -1.98
C ASP A 3 4.88 -13.74 -2.10
N LEU A 4 3.58 -13.47 -1.94
CA LEU A 4 3.03 -12.12 -1.92
C LEU A 4 3.32 -11.49 -0.57
N THR A 5 3.86 -10.28 -0.59
CA THR A 5 4.16 -9.56 0.64
C THR A 5 2.85 -9.09 1.26
N THR A 6 2.47 -9.73 2.36
CA THR A 6 1.23 -9.43 3.08
C THR A 6 1.54 -8.49 4.24
N ALA A 7 0.65 -7.53 4.50
CA ALA A 7 0.76 -6.66 5.66
C ALA A 7 0.74 -7.50 6.95
N SER A 8 1.79 -7.42 7.76
CA SER A 8 1.83 -8.06 9.08
C SER A 8 0.90 -7.37 10.07
N GLU A 9 0.73 -6.06 9.90
CA GLU A 9 -0.21 -5.22 10.63
C GLU A 9 -1.08 -4.47 9.63
N TYR A 10 -2.40 -4.59 9.75
CA TYR A 10 -3.37 -3.81 8.98
C TYR A 10 -3.46 -2.38 9.52
N ALA A 11 -2.32 -1.70 9.61
CA ALA A 11 -2.22 -0.32 10.05
C ALA A 11 -1.13 0.42 9.27
N CYS A 12 -1.39 1.69 8.95
CA CYS A 12 -0.36 2.57 8.40
C CYS A 12 0.46 3.14 9.57
N PRO A 13 1.75 2.79 9.72
CA PRO A 13 2.56 3.22 10.87
C PRO A 13 2.67 4.74 10.96
N GLU A 14 2.68 5.43 9.82
CA GLU A 14 2.72 6.89 9.76
C GLU A 14 1.41 7.52 10.26
N CYS A 15 0.24 6.98 9.87
CA CYS A 15 -1.04 7.45 10.40
C CYS A 15 -1.17 7.16 11.90
N VAL A 16 -0.75 5.97 12.35
CA VAL A 16 -0.74 5.60 13.78
C VAL A 16 0.14 6.55 14.58
N ALA A 17 1.32 6.90 14.07
CA ALA A 17 2.23 7.84 14.72
C ALA A 17 1.64 9.26 14.82
N MET A 18 0.81 9.66 13.83
CA MET A 18 0.10 10.95 13.84
C MET A 18 -1.20 10.93 14.67
N GLY A 19 -1.74 9.75 14.96
CA GLY A 19 -3.08 9.60 15.53
C GLY A 19 -4.20 9.95 14.55
N ASP A 20 -3.94 9.81 13.25
CA ASP A 20 -4.94 9.97 12.19
C ASP A 20 -5.49 8.60 11.74
N ASP A 21 -6.71 8.60 11.22
CA ASP A 21 -7.34 7.44 10.59
C ASP A 21 -6.99 7.31 9.09
N TRP A 22 -7.29 6.15 8.52
CA TRP A 22 -7.16 5.84 7.10
C TRP A 22 -8.42 5.15 6.58
N VAL A 23 -8.62 5.20 5.25
CA VAL A 23 -9.76 4.55 4.60
C VAL A 23 -9.40 3.13 4.19
N HIS A 24 -8.38 2.99 3.34
CA HIS A 24 -7.87 1.71 2.86
C HIS A 24 -6.35 1.67 2.97
N LEU A 25 -5.81 0.46 3.10
CA LEU A 25 -4.38 0.21 3.22
C LEU A 25 -3.84 -0.48 1.98
N ARG A 26 -2.62 -0.10 1.62
CA ARG A 26 -1.86 -0.64 0.49
C ARG A 26 -0.52 -1.11 1.01
N VAL A 27 -0.07 -2.28 0.58
CA VAL A 27 1.22 -2.84 0.98
C VAL A 27 2.16 -2.92 -0.20
N CYS A 28 3.34 -2.32 -0.08
CA CYS A 28 4.36 -2.33 -1.11
C CYS A 28 4.87 -3.76 -1.32
N GLN A 29 4.87 -4.25 -2.56
CA GLN A 29 5.31 -5.61 -2.86
C GLN A 29 6.83 -5.77 -2.89
N GLU A 30 7.59 -4.68 -3.00
CA GLU A 30 9.05 -4.73 -3.01
C GLU A 30 9.65 -4.75 -1.60
N CYS A 31 9.06 -4.03 -0.65
CA CYS A 31 9.62 -3.88 0.70
C CYS A 31 8.66 -4.22 1.85
N GLY A 32 7.38 -4.47 1.57
CA GLY A 32 6.37 -4.77 2.58
C GLY A 32 5.86 -3.59 3.41
N HIS A 33 6.19 -2.36 3.02
CA HIS A 33 5.69 -1.16 3.72
C HIS A 33 4.18 -1.02 3.55
N VAL A 34 3.47 -0.73 4.64
CA VAL A 34 2.01 -0.52 4.63
C VAL A 34 1.72 0.98 4.64
N GLY A 35 1.15 1.50 3.56
CA GLY A 35 0.74 2.90 3.42
C GLY A 35 -0.78 3.05 3.33
N CYS A 36 -1.31 4.18 3.78
CA CYS A 36 -2.69 4.54 3.50
C CYS A 36 -2.87 4.95 2.04
N CYS A 37 -4.03 4.59 1.46
CA CYS A 37 -4.40 4.85 0.07
C CYS A 37 -4.45 6.35 -0.27
N ASP A 38 -4.45 6.70 -1.55
CA ASP A 38 -4.65 8.07 -2.07
C ASP A 38 -5.96 8.72 -1.59
N ASN A 39 -7.00 7.92 -1.32
CA ASN A 39 -8.25 8.39 -0.75
C ASN A 39 -8.16 8.74 0.74
N SER A 40 -7.07 8.36 1.42
CA SER A 40 -6.83 8.77 2.80
C SER A 40 -6.16 10.13 2.83
N LYS A 41 -6.50 10.95 3.84
CA LYS A 41 -6.01 12.33 4.03
C LYS A 41 -4.50 12.50 3.85
N ASN A 42 -3.71 11.50 4.23
CA ASN A 42 -2.25 11.57 4.26
C ASN A 42 -1.54 10.97 3.03
N MET A 43 -2.22 10.14 2.22
CA MET A 43 -1.68 9.54 0.98
C MET A 43 -0.29 8.88 1.14
N HIS A 44 -0.07 8.13 2.22
CA HIS A 44 1.25 7.57 2.54
C HIS A 44 1.75 6.56 1.51
N ALA A 45 0.88 5.80 0.85
CA ALA A 45 1.29 4.89 -0.23
C ALA A 45 1.97 5.64 -1.40
N THR A 46 1.40 6.78 -1.81
CA THR A 46 1.97 7.62 -2.87
C THR A 46 3.26 8.33 -2.42
N LYS A 47 3.29 8.84 -1.18
CA LYS A 47 4.52 9.44 -0.62
C LYS A 47 5.65 8.42 -0.51
N HIS A 48 5.33 7.19 -0.13
CA HIS A 48 6.28 6.08 -0.10
C HIS A 48 6.86 5.83 -1.49
N PHE A 49 6.01 5.71 -2.52
CA PHE A 49 6.48 5.61 -3.91
C PHE A 49 7.39 6.79 -4.31
N GLN A 50 7.05 8.02 -3.95
CA GLN A 50 7.88 9.19 -4.26
C GLN A 50 9.26 9.16 -3.56
N GLY A 51 9.34 8.59 -2.36
CA GLY A 51 10.57 8.52 -1.58
C GLY A 51 11.46 7.32 -1.90
N THR A 52 10.88 6.16 -2.15
CA THR A 52 11.62 4.90 -2.40
C THR A 52 11.66 4.49 -3.86
N GLN A 53 10.80 5.08 -4.69
CA GLN A 53 10.57 4.67 -6.08
C GLN A 53 10.11 3.22 -6.22
N HIS A 54 9.35 2.70 -5.24
CA HIS A 54 8.76 1.36 -5.34
C HIS A 54 7.47 1.37 -6.17
N PRO A 55 7.50 0.94 -7.45
CA PRO A 55 6.35 1.03 -8.35
C PRO A 55 5.11 0.25 -7.91
N VAL A 56 5.28 -0.89 -7.22
CA VAL A 56 4.18 -1.87 -7.06
C VAL A 56 3.65 -1.90 -5.62
N ILE A 57 2.33 -1.73 -5.50
CA ILE A 57 1.57 -1.90 -4.27
C ILE A 57 0.48 -2.96 -4.46
N ALA A 58 0.11 -3.65 -3.39
CA ALA A 58 -1.05 -4.55 -3.33
C ALA A 58 -2.12 -3.99 -2.39
N SER A 59 -3.37 -4.37 -2.60
CA SER A 59 -4.39 -4.16 -1.58
C SER A 59 -4.12 -5.01 -0.35
N ALA A 60 -4.19 -4.40 0.83
CA ALA A 60 -4.13 -5.12 2.10
C ALA A 60 -5.54 -5.54 2.58
N GLU A 61 -6.59 -5.38 1.78
CA GLU A 61 -7.92 -5.82 2.18
C GLU A 61 -8.11 -7.32 1.97
N PRO A 62 -8.71 -8.05 2.93
CA PRO A 62 -8.84 -9.51 2.86
C PRO A 62 -9.74 -9.98 1.70
N SER A 63 -10.63 -9.13 1.19
CA SER A 63 -11.50 -9.42 0.04
C SER A 63 -10.95 -8.90 -1.29
N GLU A 64 -9.87 -8.11 -1.29
CA GLU A 64 -9.32 -7.51 -2.50
C GLU A 64 -7.95 -8.14 -2.83
N LYS A 65 -7.83 -8.72 -4.02
CA LYS A 65 -6.57 -9.31 -4.50
C LYS A 65 -6.16 -8.68 -5.80
N TRP A 66 -5.64 -7.46 -5.68
CA TRP A 66 -5.13 -6.71 -6.80
C TRP A 66 -3.85 -5.97 -6.43
N LEU A 67 -3.07 -5.71 -7.47
CA LEU A 67 -1.82 -5.00 -7.49
C LEU A 67 -2.01 -3.74 -8.33
N TRP A 68 -1.35 -2.66 -7.96
CA TRP A 68 -1.30 -1.44 -8.75
C TRP A 68 0.16 -1.05 -8.96
N CYS A 69 0.50 -0.76 -10.21
CA CYS A 69 1.78 -0.22 -10.59
C CYS A 69 1.66 1.29 -10.84
N TYR A 70 2.38 2.10 -10.06
CA TYR A 70 2.42 3.55 -10.24
C TYR A 70 3.12 3.99 -11.53
N VAL A 71 3.99 3.15 -12.10
CA VAL A 71 4.77 3.47 -13.31
C VAL A 71 3.97 3.17 -14.57
N ASP A 72 3.33 1.99 -14.61
CA ASP A 72 2.49 1.59 -15.74
C ASP A 72 1.07 2.16 -15.65
N GLU A 73 0.68 2.67 -14.48
CA GLU A 73 -0.69 3.10 -14.18
C GLU A 73 -1.73 2.00 -14.43
N GLU A 74 -1.31 0.74 -14.23
CA GLU A 74 -2.12 -0.45 -14.46
C GLU A 74 -2.41 -1.21 -13.17
N MET A 75 -3.56 -1.89 -13.18
CA MET A 75 -3.99 -2.81 -12.13
C MET A 75 -3.84 -4.26 -12.62
N ALA A 76 -3.37 -5.14 -11.74
CA ALA A 76 -3.30 -6.58 -11.99
C ALA A 76 -3.96 -7.36 -10.84
N GLU A 77 -4.93 -8.21 -11.16
CA GLU A 77 -5.63 -9.08 -10.20
C GLU A 77 -4.93 -10.45 -10.06
N TYR A 78 -5.03 -11.11 -8.90
CA TYR A 78 -4.38 -12.40 -8.63
C TYR A 78 -5.17 -13.37 -7.72
#